data_AF-A0A354GEP4-F1
#
_entry.id   AF-A0A354GEP4-F1
#
_cell.length_a   1.000
_cell.length_b   1.000
_cell.length_c   1.000
_cell.angle_alpha   90.00
_cell.angle_beta   90.00
_cell.angle_gamma   90.00
#
_symmetry.space_group_name_H-M   'P 1'
#
loop_
_entity.id
_entity.type
_entity.pdbx_description
1 polymer ?
#
loop_
_entity_poly.entity_id
_entity_poly.type
_entity_poly.pdbx_seq_one_letter_code
_entity_poly.pdbx_strand_id
1 'polypeptide(L)'
;GAYGGAAILAERGEEILKVIERADSLSVDPHKWFFQPYEIGCLLVKDASWLSNTFSESPEYLRDIEGNESEINFYDYGIQLTRRFRALKFYMSIKTYGLDVFKKAVDYGIKLAEDVEKLLRKSRNWEIISPATLAVINFRYNPIGLNLTEQEVDLLNQKISEKIMTSGEALFVTTVLNKQVVLRMCLINPKTTFEDVESTLLLSNSFADEILEKKTFLNTANIKK
;
A
#
# COMPACT_ATOMS: atom_id res chain seq x y z
N GLY A 1 0.32 -11.63 5.10
CA GLY A 1 -0.42 -10.52 4.48
C GLY A 1 -0.11 -9.20 5.14
N ALA A 2 1.15 -8.75 5.07
CA ALA A 2 1.64 -7.58 5.79
C ALA A 2 0.77 -6.32 5.61
N TYR A 3 0.43 -5.98 4.36
CA TYR A 3 -0.46 -4.86 4.03
C TYR A 3 -1.93 -5.28 4.04
N GLY A 4 -2.28 -6.27 3.22
CA GLY A 4 -3.67 -6.65 2.95
C GLY A 4 -4.41 -7.31 4.11
N GLY A 5 -3.74 -7.74 5.18
CA GLY A 5 -4.40 -8.39 6.31
C GLY A 5 -5.44 -7.51 7.01
N ALA A 6 -5.27 -6.18 6.98
CA ALA A 6 -6.25 -5.24 7.52
C ALA A 6 -7.57 -5.21 6.72
N ALA A 7 -7.53 -5.62 5.43
CA ALA A 7 -8.69 -5.57 4.57
C ALA A 7 -9.82 -6.50 5.02
N ILE A 8 -9.53 -7.51 5.86
CA ILE A 8 -10.55 -8.38 6.45
C ILE A 8 -11.59 -7.61 7.28
N LEU A 9 -11.29 -6.37 7.67
CA LEU A 9 -12.22 -5.48 8.37
C LEU A 9 -13.32 -4.88 7.48
N ALA A 10 -13.13 -4.88 6.17
CA ALA A 10 -14.09 -4.34 5.20
C ALA A 10 -14.77 -5.50 4.44
N GLU A 11 -16.06 -5.36 4.11
CA GLU A 11 -16.86 -6.40 3.46
C GLU A 11 -16.17 -6.91 2.17
N ARG A 12 -15.76 -5.99 1.29
CA ARG A 12 -15.07 -6.34 0.05
C ARG A 12 -13.72 -7.01 0.28
N GLY A 13 -13.01 -6.61 1.33
CA GLY A 13 -11.73 -7.21 1.68
C GLY A 13 -11.87 -8.60 2.30
N GLU A 14 -12.90 -8.82 3.12
CA GLU A 14 -13.29 -10.13 3.62
C GLU A 14 -13.57 -11.09 2.46
N GLU A 15 -14.32 -10.65 1.44
CA GLU A 15 -14.57 -11.45 0.23
C GLU A 15 -13.29 -11.88 -0.49
N ILE A 16 -12.34 -10.94 -0.67
CA ILE A 16 -11.05 -11.21 -1.32
C ILE A 16 -10.21 -12.18 -0.49
N LEU A 17 -10.34 -12.11 0.84
CA LEU A 17 -9.55 -12.89 1.80
C LEU A 17 -10.26 -14.16 2.28
N LYS A 18 -11.35 -14.59 1.64
CA LYS A 18 -12.17 -15.77 1.99
C LYS A 18 -11.44 -17.11 2.17
N VAL A 19 -10.17 -17.21 1.76
CA VAL A 19 -9.35 -18.43 1.86
C VAL A 19 -8.20 -18.29 2.86
N ILE A 20 -8.14 -17.19 3.60
CA ILE A 20 -7.04 -16.88 4.54
C ILE A 20 -6.97 -17.86 5.71
N GLU A 21 -8.08 -18.48 6.08
CA GLU A 21 -8.22 -19.50 7.13
C GLU A 21 -7.45 -20.79 6.81
N ARG A 22 -7.12 -21.02 5.54
CA ARG A 22 -6.30 -22.16 5.13
C ARG A 22 -4.81 -21.97 5.44
N ALA A 23 -4.37 -20.73 5.71
CA ALA A 23 -2.98 -20.45 6.02
C ALA A 23 -2.58 -21.05 7.39
N ASP A 24 -1.34 -21.51 7.48
CA ASP A 24 -0.75 -22.00 8.74
C ASP A 24 -0.15 -20.84 9.55
N SER A 25 0.27 -19.78 8.88
CA SER A 25 0.69 -18.54 9.51
C SER A 25 0.36 -17.32 8.64
N LEU A 26 0.24 -16.16 9.28
CA LEU A 26 -0.06 -14.89 8.64
C LEU A 26 0.74 -13.76 9.29
N SER A 27 1.58 -13.09 8.51
CA SER A 27 2.15 -11.80 8.88
C SER A 27 1.17 -10.66 8.61
N VAL A 28 1.07 -9.70 9.52
CA VAL A 28 0.29 -8.46 9.38
C VAL A 28 1.11 -7.33 9.97
N ASP A 29 1.12 -6.18 9.31
CA ASP A 29 1.84 -5.00 9.80
C ASP A 29 0.83 -3.94 10.26
N PRO A 30 0.55 -3.83 11.58
CA PRO A 30 -0.35 -2.80 12.06
C PRO A 30 0.09 -1.36 11.71
N HIS A 31 1.39 -1.15 11.47
CA HIS A 31 1.90 0.15 11.04
C HIS A 31 1.59 0.50 9.58
N LYS A 32 1.00 -0.42 8.83
CA LYS A 32 0.46 -0.15 7.50
C LYS A 32 -0.99 0.29 7.63
N TRP A 33 -1.91 -0.64 7.48
CA TRP A 33 -3.32 -0.31 7.27
C TRP A 33 -4.19 -0.50 8.51
N PHE A 34 -3.57 -0.70 9.68
CA PHE A 34 -4.18 -0.48 11.00
C PHE A 34 -3.70 0.84 11.67
N PHE A 35 -3.14 1.75 10.87
CA PHE A 35 -2.89 3.14 11.28
C PHE A 35 -2.00 3.30 12.52
N GLN A 36 -1.07 2.37 12.75
CA GLN A 36 -0.12 2.48 13.86
C GLN A 36 1.17 3.18 13.42
N PRO A 37 1.86 3.91 14.32
CA PRO A 37 3.20 4.40 14.02
C PRO A 37 4.18 3.23 13.90
N TYR A 38 5.26 3.42 13.13
CA TYR A 38 6.37 2.46 13.08
C TYR A 38 7.03 2.29 14.46
N GLU A 39 7.60 1.14 14.81
CA GLU A 39 7.50 -0.16 14.14
C GLU A 39 6.55 -1.09 14.92
N ILE A 40 5.80 -1.92 14.22
CA ILE A 40 4.96 -2.99 14.81
C ILE A 40 4.59 -4.00 13.72
N GLY A 41 5.13 -5.21 13.81
CA GLY A 41 4.66 -6.37 13.06
C GLY A 41 3.87 -7.30 13.97
N CYS A 42 3.00 -8.11 13.37
CA CYS A 42 2.24 -9.16 14.02
C CYS A 42 2.39 -10.44 13.20
N LEU A 43 2.73 -11.53 13.87
CA LEU A 43 2.68 -12.88 13.31
C LEU A 43 1.56 -13.63 14.01
N LEU A 44 0.64 -14.17 13.23
CA LEU A 44 -0.36 -15.13 13.68
C LEU A 44 0.08 -16.50 13.18
N VAL A 45 0.05 -17.49 14.05
CA VAL A 45 0.31 -18.91 13.71
C VAL A 45 -0.88 -19.74 14.18
N LYS A 46 -1.22 -20.77 13.40
CA LYS A 46 -2.31 -21.69 13.74
C LYS A 46 -1.96 -22.55 14.96
N ASP A 47 -0.67 -22.90 15.08
CA ASP A 47 -0.12 -23.65 16.19
C ASP A 47 1.08 -22.89 16.76
N ALA A 48 0.95 -22.47 18.02
CA ALA A 48 1.97 -21.71 18.72
C ALA A 48 3.21 -22.57 19.05
N SER A 49 3.05 -23.90 19.12
CA SER A 49 4.14 -24.82 19.46
C SER A 49 5.25 -24.81 18.41
N TRP A 50 4.94 -24.45 17.16
CA TRP A 50 5.95 -24.35 16.11
C TRP A 50 6.98 -23.25 16.42
N LEU A 51 6.54 -22.16 17.04
CA LEU A 51 7.43 -21.08 17.43
C LEU A 51 8.22 -21.46 18.70
N SER A 52 7.55 -21.97 19.75
CA SER A 52 8.23 -22.39 20.98
C SER A 52 9.27 -23.48 20.72
N ASN A 53 8.93 -24.51 19.95
CA ASN A 53 9.88 -25.59 19.61
C ASN A 53 11.09 -25.11 18.79
N THR A 54 11.00 -23.92 18.17
CA THR A 54 12.07 -23.35 17.32
C THR A 54 12.91 -22.32 18.08
N PHE A 55 12.31 -21.50 18.93
CA PHE A 55 12.96 -20.32 19.53
C PHE A 55 13.20 -20.45 21.04
N SER A 56 12.63 -21.44 21.72
CA SER A 56 12.90 -21.66 23.13
C SER A 56 14.35 -22.03 23.37
N GLU A 57 14.96 -21.32 24.32
CA GLU A 57 16.30 -21.54 24.83
C GLU A 57 16.23 -21.39 26.35
N SER A 58 16.82 -22.33 27.09
CA SER A 58 16.86 -22.32 28.57
C SER A 58 18.28 -22.09 29.08
N PRO A 59 18.84 -20.88 28.93
CA PRO A 59 20.14 -20.57 29.49
C PRO A 59 20.06 -20.50 31.02
N GLU A 60 21.14 -20.88 31.68
CA GLU A 60 21.16 -21.12 33.13
C GLU A 60 20.81 -19.87 33.96
N TYR A 61 21.07 -18.68 33.42
CA TYR A 61 20.82 -17.40 34.07
C TYR A 61 19.34 -16.96 34.03
N LEU A 62 18.49 -17.62 33.24
CA LEU A 62 17.04 -17.35 33.19
C LEU A 62 16.23 -18.26 34.12
N ARG A 63 16.85 -19.30 34.73
CA ARG A 63 16.16 -20.30 35.57
C ARG A 63 15.36 -19.69 36.73
N ASP A 64 15.84 -18.58 37.30
CA ASP A 64 15.19 -17.93 38.45
C ASP A 64 14.03 -16.99 38.03
N ILE A 65 13.89 -16.72 36.73
CA ILE A 65 12.84 -15.86 36.16
C ILE A 65 11.93 -16.58 35.15
N GLU A 66 12.19 -17.87 34.88
CA GLU A 66 11.19 -18.77 34.30
C GLU A 66 9.99 -18.80 35.27
N GLY A 67 8.98 -17.99 34.94
CA GLY A 67 7.74 -17.90 35.70
C GLY A 67 6.98 -19.23 35.72
N ASN A 68 5.78 -19.21 36.31
CA ASN A 68 4.90 -20.38 36.28
C ASN A 68 4.63 -20.82 34.83
N GLU A 69 4.61 -22.13 34.56
CA GLU A 69 4.29 -22.74 33.26
C GLU A 69 2.96 -22.24 32.64
N SER A 70 2.09 -21.61 33.44
CA SER A 70 0.87 -20.96 32.99
C SER A 70 1.07 -19.61 32.26
N GLU A 71 2.25 -19.00 32.30
CA GLU A 71 2.52 -17.69 31.70
C GLU A 71 3.24 -17.78 30.34
N ILE A 72 2.79 -16.99 29.37
CA ILE A 72 3.41 -16.94 28.03
C ILE A 72 4.62 -16.02 28.06
N ASN A 73 5.81 -16.62 27.98
CA ASN A 73 7.06 -15.93 27.73
C ASN A 73 7.30 -15.76 26.23
N PHE A 74 6.97 -14.59 25.69
CA PHE A 74 7.08 -14.34 24.25
C PHE A 74 8.50 -14.37 23.67
N TYR A 75 9.56 -14.41 24.50
CA TYR A 75 10.91 -14.64 23.97
C TYR A 75 11.05 -16.05 23.40
N ASP A 76 10.24 -17.01 23.87
CA ASP A 76 10.14 -18.36 23.30
C ASP A 76 9.46 -18.39 21.94
N TYR A 77 8.85 -17.28 21.50
CA TYR A 77 8.03 -17.23 20.29
C TYR A 77 8.65 -16.36 19.21
N GLY A 78 9.93 -16.02 19.34
CA GLY A 78 10.66 -15.28 18.31
C GLY A 78 12.08 -14.93 18.71
N ILE A 79 12.77 -14.24 17.81
CA ILE A 79 14.21 -13.98 17.90
C ILE A 79 14.57 -12.99 19.03
N GLN A 80 13.62 -12.21 19.52
CA GLN A 80 13.89 -11.11 20.47
C GLN A 80 13.64 -11.52 21.92
N LEU A 81 14.70 -11.55 22.73
CA LEU A 81 14.61 -11.64 24.18
C LEU A 81 14.02 -10.35 24.78
N THR A 82 14.80 -9.26 24.74
CA THR A 82 14.34 -7.93 25.17
C THR A 82 13.56 -7.27 24.05
N ARG A 83 12.33 -6.81 24.35
CA ARG A 83 11.43 -6.20 23.38
C ARG A 83 10.62 -5.06 23.98
N ARG A 84 10.22 -4.12 23.13
CA ARG A 84 9.32 -3.01 23.50
C ARG A 84 7.89 -3.52 23.70
N PHE A 85 7.08 -2.79 24.46
CA PHE A 85 5.64 -3.05 24.61
C PHE A 85 4.85 -2.59 23.36
N ARG A 86 5.12 -3.22 22.20
CA ARG A 86 4.53 -2.84 20.91
C ARG A 86 3.00 -2.94 20.88
N ALA A 87 2.44 -3.91 21.60
CA ALA A 87 1.00 -4.12 21.65
C ALA A 87 0.23 -2.96 22.30
N LEU A 88 0.85 -2.19 23.20
CA LEU A 88 0.19 -1.12 23.94
C LEU A 88 -0.41 -0.05 23.02
N LYS A 89 0.34 0.44 22.02
CA LYS A 89 -0.16 1.47 21.10
C LYS A 89 -1.37 1.01 20.29
N PHE A 90 -1.36 -0.26 19.86
CA PHE A 90 -2.46 -0.81 19.09
C PHE A 90 -3.69 -1.04 19.97
N TYR A 91 -3.48 -1.60 21.17
CA TYR A 91 -4.54 -1.75 22.17
C TYR A 91 -5.18 -0.40 22.52
N MET A 92 -4.38 0.62 22.83
CA MET A 92 -4.88 1.96 23.14
C MET A 92 -5.66 2.58 21.98
N SER A 93 -5.22 2.39 20.74
CA SER A 93 -5.96 2.85 19.57
C SER A 93 -7.34 2.18 19.46
N ILE A 94 -7.42 0.86 19.64
CA ILE A 94 -8.70 0.13 19.64
C ILE A 94 -9.59 0.57 20.79
N LYS A 95 -9.03 0.74 22.01
CA LYS A 95 -9.80 1.19 23.18
C LYS A 95 -10.30 2.63 23.07
N THR A 96 -9.58 3.49 22.35
CA THR A 96 -9.91 4.91 22.19
C THR A 96 -10.94 5.12 21.09
N TYR A 97 -10.72 4.51 19.92
CA TYR A 97 -11.54 4.76 18.73
C TYR A 97 -12.62 3.70 18.49
N GLY A 98 -12.46 2.50 19.05
CA GLY A 98 -13.28 1.34 18.73
C GLY A 98 -12.92 0.74 17.37
N LEU A 99 -13.27 -0.54 17.17
CA LEU A 99 -12.93 -1.28 15.94
C LEU A 99 -13.68 -0.73 14.71
N ASP A 100 -14.89 -0.20 14.88
CA ASP A 100 -15.72 0.27 13.77
C ASP A 100 -15.11 1.46 13.03
N VAL A 101 -14.29 2.28 13.70
CA VAL A 101 -13.54 3.36 13.04
C VAL A 101 -12.51 2.80 12.06
N PHE A 102 -11.82 1.72 12.42
CA PHE A 102 -10.86 1.05 11.54
C PHE A 102 -11.57 0.41 10.34
N LYS A 103 -12.70 -0.27 10.58
CA LYS A 103 -13.52 -0.85 9.50
C LYS A 103 -13.92 0.21 8.47
N LYS A 104 -14.49 1.32 8.93
CA LYS A 104 -14.89 2.44 8.06
C LYS A 104 -13.71 3.03 7.29
N ALA A 105 -12.55 3.18 7.93
CA ALA A 105 -11.37 3.74 7.29
C ALA A 105 -10.78 2.83 6.19
N VAL A 106 -10.74 1.51 6.44
CA VAL A 106 -10.30 0.52 5.44
C VAL A 106 -11.29 0.46 4.28
N ASP A 107 -12.59 0.36 4.58
CA ASP A 107 -13.67 0.33 3.58
C ASP A 107 -13.67 1.57 2.68
N TYR A 108 -13.53 2.75 3.29
CA TYR A 108 -13.40 4.01 2.57
C TYR A 108 -12.24 4.00 1.56
N GLY A 109 -11.05 3.54 1.97
CA GLY A 109 -9.90 3.48 1.07
C GLY A 109 -10.11 2.55 -0.13
N ILE A 110 -10.79 1.41 0.10
CA ILE A 110 -11.15 0.47 -0.98
C ILE A 110 -12.10 1.16 -1.96
N LYS A 111 -13.19 1.73 -1.45
CA LYS A 111 -14.20 2.43 -2.26
C LYS A 111 -13.59 3.59 -3.05
N LEU A 112 -12.72 4.38 -2.42
CA LEU A 112 -12.04 5.49 -3.08
C LEU A 112 -11.21 5.01 -4.27
N ALA A 113 -10.46 3.92 -4.13
CA ALA A 113 -9.71 3.35 -5.26
C ALA A 113 -10.62 2.84 -6.38
N GLU A 114 -11.76 2.21 -6.04
CA GLU A 114 -12.76 1.77 -7.03
C GLU A 114 -13.41 2.95 -7.77
N ASP A 115 -13.69 4.05 -7.07
CA ASP A 115 -14.24 5.27 -7.67
C ASP A 115 -13.21 5.95 -8.59
N VAL A 116 -11.93 5.96 -8.20
CA VAL A 116 -10.81 6.40 -9.06
C VAL A 116 -10.69 5.52 -10.31
N GLU A 117 -10.86 4.21 -10.19
CA GLU A 117 -10.90 3.31 -11.35
C GLU A 117 -11.99 3.72 -12.34
N LYS A 118 -13.21 3.97 -11.84
CA LYS A 118 -14.34 4.40 -12.68
C LYS A 118 -14.06 5.72 -13.39
N LEU A 119 -13.37 6.65 -12.73
CA LEU A 119 -12.93 7.91 -13.32
C LEU A 119 -11.91 7.67 -14.44
N LEU A 120 -10.86 6.88 -14.17
CA LEU A 120 -9.80 6.59 -15.14
C LEU A 120 -10.34 5.87 -16.38
N ARG A 121 -11.30 4.94 -16.22
CA ARG A 121 -11.95 4.24 -17.35
C ARG A 121 -12.71 5.16 -18.32
N LYS A 122 -13.08 6.36 -17.88
CA LYS A 122 -13.73 7.37 -18.74
C LYS A 122 -12.73 8.24 -19.51
N SER A 123 -11.44 8.20 -19.13
CA SER A 123 -10.39 8.99 -19.76
C SER A 123 -9.89 8.32 -21.04
N ARG A 124 -9.57 9.14 -22.05
CA ARG A 124 -8.83 8.70 -23.25
C ARG A 124 -7.31 8.72 -23.06
N ASN A 125 -6.85 9.28 -21.94
CA ASN A 125 -5.45 9.50 -21.66
C ASN A 125 -4.85 8.46 -20.72
N TRP A 126 -5.68 7.80 -19.92
CA TRP A 126 -5.25 6.89 -18.87
C TRP A 126 -5.56 5.43 -19.24
N GLU A 127 -4.56 4.56 -19.06
CA GLU A 127 -4.67 3.12 -19.23
C GLU A 127 -4.49 2.43 -17.86
N ILE A 128 -5.46 1.61 -17.46
CA ILE A 128 -5.38 0.84 -16.21
C ILE A 128 -4.60 -0.45 -16.47
N ILE A 129 -3.52 -0.67 -15.71
CA ILE A 129 -2.65 -1.85 -15.83
C ILE A 129 -3.00 -2.91 -14.77
N SER A 130 -3.37 -2.47 -13.57
CA SER A 130 -3.97 -3.32 -12.53
C SER A 130 -5.20 -2.61 -11.97
N PRO A 131 -6.38 -3.27 -11.95
CA PRO A 131 -7.60 -2.69 -11.42
C PRO A 131 -7.44 -2.34 -9.93
N ALA A 132 -8.35 -1.52 -9.42
CA ALA A 132 -8.42 -1.19 -8.01
C ALA A 132 -8.62 -2.49 -7.21
N THR A 133 -7.71 -2.75 -6.29
CA THR A 133 -7.76 -3.91 -5.41
C THR A 133 -7.12 -3.53 -4.10
N LEU A 134 -7.88 -3.69 -3.00
CA LEU A 134 -7.41 -3.38 -1.65
C LEU A 134 -6.83 -1.95 -1.54
N ALA A 135 -7.59 -0.93 -1.97
CA ALA A 135 -7.21 0.49 -1.96
C ALA A 135 -5.97 0.86 -2.80
N VAL A 136 -5.51 -0.04 -3.67
CA VAL A 136 -4.38 0.19 -4.58
C VAL A 136 -4.84 0.07 -6.03
N ILE A 137 -4.41 1.00 -6.87
CA ILE A 137 -4.63 0.96 -8.32
C ILE A 137 -3.33 1.30 -9.05
N ASN A 138 -3.07 0.65 -10.18
CA ASN A 138 -1.90 0.92 -11.01
C ASN A 138 -2.34 1.22 -12.44
N PHE A 139 -1.88 2.36 -12.97
CA PHE A 139 -2.29 2.89 -14.26
C PHE A 139 -1.16 3.72 -14.87
N ARG A 140 -1.26 4.06 -16.14
CA ARG A 140 -0.26 4.87 -16.83
C ARG A 140 -0.90 5.83 -17.82
N TYR A 141 -0.25 6.97 -18.04
CA TYR A 141 -0.62 7.94 -19.06
C TYR A 141 -0.22 7.38 -20.42
N ASN A 142 -1.21 6.96 -21.20
CA ASN A 142 -1.04 6.39 -22.53
C ASN A 142 -2.18 6.88 -23.43
N PRO A 143 -2.08 8.11 -23.96
CA PRO A 143 -3.17 8.75 -24.68
C PRO A 143 -3.41 8.11 -26.04
N ILE A 144 -4.69 7.78 -26.28
CA ILE A 144 -5.14 7.24 -27.57
C ILE A 144 -4.88 8.26 -28.67
N GLY A 145 -4.21 7.84 -29.74
CA GLY A 145 -3.99 8.63 -30.96
C GLY A 145 -2.61 9.28 -31.08
N LEU A 146 -1.77 9.25 -30.04
CA LEU A 146 -0.40 9.77 -30.12
C LEU A 146 0.66 8.75 -30.57
N ASN A 147 0.28 7.47 -30.75
CA ASN A 147 1.14 6.38 -31.23
C ASN A 147 2.55 6.36 -30.60
N LEU A 148 2.63 6.59 -29.28
CA LEU A 148 3.88 6.58 -28.54
C LEU A 148 4.44 5.15 -28.48
N THR A 149 5.75 5.02 -28.59
CA THR A 149 6.44 3.76 -28.29
C THR A 149 6.40 3.48 -26.79
N GLU A 150 6.52 2.21 -26.38
CA GLU A 150 6.51 1.85 -24.94
C GLU A 150 7.59 2.60 -24.14
N GLN A 151 8.77 2.81 -24.71
CA GLN A 151 9.84 3.59 -24.06
C GLN A 151 9.45 5.06 -23.82
N GLU A 152 8.69 5.65 -24.75
CA GLU A 152 8.21 7.02 -24.61
C GLU A 152 7.08 7.13 -23.59
N VAL A 153 6.19 6.13 -23.53
CA VAL A 153 5.16 6.02 -22.48
C VAL A 153 5.80 5.87 -21.11
N ASP A 154 6.82 5.03 -20.99
CA ASP A 154 7.55 4.82 -19.73
C ASP A 154 8.21 6.12 -19.26
N LEU A 155 8.96 6.79 -20.14
CA LEU A 155 9.61 8.06 -19.82
C LEU A 155 8.60 9.16 -19.47
N LEU A 156 7.45 9.19 -20.15
CA LEU A 156 6.38 10.15 -19.87
C LEU A 156 5.84 9.95 -18.45
N ASN A 157 5.55 8.71 -18.05
CA ASN A 157 5.03 8.41 -16.72
C ASN A 157 6.05 8.70 -15.61
N GLN A 158 7.35 8.46 -15.85
CA GLN A 158 8.42 8.85 -14.92
C GLN A 158 8.44 10.37 -14.72
N LYS A 159 8.38 11.15 -15.81
CA LYS A 159 8.40 12.62 -15.75
C LYS A 159 7.14 13.21 -15.12
N ILE A 160 5.96 12.62 -15.36
CA ILE A 160 4.72 13.02 -14.68
C ILE A 160 4.88 12.83 -13.17
N SER A 161 5.33 11.66 -12.73
CA SER A 161 5.58 11.36 -11.31
C SER A 161 6.60 12.34 -10.69
N GLU A 162 7.73 12.58 -11.36
CA GLU A 162 8.76 13.52 -10.92
C GLU A 162 8.20 14.94 -10.73
N LYS A 163 7.43 15.44 -11.71
CA LYS A 163 6.82 16.76 -11.63
C LYS A 163 5.78 16.88 -10.52
N ILE A 164 4.93 15.87 -10.34
CA ILE A 164 3.95 15.85 -9.24
C ILE A 164 4.68 15.88 -7.89
N MET A 165 5.70 15.04 -7.70
CA MET A 165 6.47 15.06 -6.44
C MET A 165 7.19 16.39 -6.22
N THR A 166 7.74 17.00 -7.27
CA THR A 166 8.44 18.30 -7.18
C THR A 166 7.46 19.45 -6.90
N SER A 167 6.21 19.35 -7.35
CA SER A 167 5.18 20.34 -7.04
C SER A 167 4.77 20.38 -5.57
N GLY A 168 4.99 19.29 -4.83
CA GLY A 168 4.60 19.15 -3.42
C GLY A 168 3.13 18.82 -3.18
N GLU A 169 2.30 18.75 -4.23
CA GLU A 169 0.85 18.49 -4.11
C GLU A 169 0.53 17.04 -3.73
N ALA A 170 1.32 16.08 -4.21
CA ALA A 170 1.10 14.66 -3.90
C ALA A 170 2.41 13.85 -3.93
N LEU A 171 2.49 12.83 -3.06
CA LEU A 171 3.49 11.77 -3.18
C LEU A 171 2.98 10.73 -4.17
N PHE A 172 3.31 10.91 -5.45
CA PHE A 172 2.84 10.04 -6.53
C PHE A 172 4.02 9.37 -7.23
N VAL A 173 4.20 8.07 -6.96
CA VAL A 173 5.41 7.32 -7.35
C VAL A 173 5.13 6.33 -8.48
N THR A 174 6.18 5.95 -9.19
CA THR A 174 6.14 4.88 -10.19
C THR A 174 6.57 3.53 -9.63
N THR A 175 6.17 2.48 -10.32
CA THR A 175 6.71 1.11 -10.18
C THR A 175 6.79 0.45 -11.56
N VAL A 176 7.31 -0.78 -11.62
CA VAL A 176 7.35 -1.56 -12.86
C VAL A 176 6.41 -2.76 -12.72
N LEU A 177 5.41 -2.84 -13.61
CA LEU A 177 4.47 -3.96 -13.67
C LEU A 177 4.40 -4.46 -15.11
N ASN A 178 4.49 -5.77 -15.32
CA ASN A 178 4.50 -6.37 -16.66
C ASN A 178 5.54 -5.74 -17.63
N LYS A 179 6.71 -5.35 -17.10
CA LYS A 179 7.79 -4.64 -17.82
C LYS A 179 7.43 -3.22 -18.30
N GLN A 180 6.36 -2.63 -17.76
CA GLN A 180 5.92 -1.27 -18.07
C GLN A 180 6.08 -0.39 -16.83
N VAL A 181 6.48 0.87 -17.03
CA VAL A 181 6.46 1.86 -15.95
C VAL A 181 5.04 2.34 -15.75
N VAL A 182 4.56 2.22 -14.52
CA VAL A 182 3.18 2.59 -14.13
C VAL A 182 3.20 3.49 -12.92
N LEU A 183 2.21 4.36 -12.82
CA LEU A 183 1.91 5.11 -11.61
C LEU A 183 1.15 4.20 -10.65
N ARG A 184 1.56 4.21 -9.38
CA ARG A 184 0.95 3.41 -8.32
C ARG A 184 0.32 4.33 -7.27
N MET A 185 -1.00 4.23 -7.12
CA MET A 185 -1.74 4.99 -6.13
C MET A 185 -2.23 4.06 -5.02
N CYS A 186 -1.97 4.45 -3.75
CA CYS A 186 -2.32 3.68 -2.56
C CYS A 186 -3.12 4.57 -1.60
N LEU A 187 -4.44 4.39 -1.61
CA LEU A 187 -5.42 5.32 -1.05
C LEU A 187 -5.86 4.91 0.36
N ILE A 188 -4.88 4.87 1.27
CA ILE A 188 -5.09 4.35 2.62
C ILE A 188 -5.21 5.45 3.67
N ASN A 189 -4.91 6.71 3.33
CA ASN A 189 -5.07 7.83 4.26
C ASN A 189 -6.57 8.15 4.40
N PRO A 190 -7.19 8.02 5.58
CA PRO A 190 -8.63 8.25 5.75
C PRO A 190 -9.06 9.70 5.50
N LYS A 191 -8.10 10.63 5.37
CA LYS A 191 -8.36 12.04 5.07
C LYS A 191 -8.24 12.39 3.59
N THR A 192 -7.72 11.50 2.74
CA THR A 192 -7.66 11.75 1.30
C THR A 192 -9.07 11.68 0.71
N THR A 193 -9.51 12.75 0.06
CA THR A 193 -10.82 12.86 -0.57
C THR A 193 -10.76 12.45 -2.04
N PHE A 194 -11.92 12.30 -2.69
CA PHE A 194 -11.97 12.04 -4.12
C PHE A 194 -11.50 13.27 -4.91
N GLU A 195 -11.82 14.45 -4.43
CA GLU A 195 -11.42 15.74 -4.98
C GLU A 195 -9.89 15.94 -4.97
N ASP A 196 -9.19 15.47 -3.92
CA ASP A 196 -7.73 15.45 -3.88
C ASP A 196 -7.14 14.61 -5.03
N VAL A 197 -7.76 13.46 -5.30
CA VAL A 197 -7.33 12.55 -6.37
C VAL A 197 -7.64 13.14 -7.74
N GLU A 198 -8.84 13.69 -7.94
CA GLU A 198 -9.21 14.37 -9.19
C GLU A 198 -8.25 15.53 -9.49
N SER A 199 -7.95 16.36 -8.50
CA SER A 199 -7.00 17.48 -8.64
C SER A 199 -5.61 16.98 -9.02
N THR A 200 -5.14 15.90 -8.38
CA THR A 200 -3.85 15.27 -8.71
C THR A 200 -3.81 14.73 -10.15
N LEU A 201 -4.90 14.11 -10.62
CA LEU A 201 -5.01 13.59 -11.98
C LEU A 201 -5.09 14.71 -13.03
N LEU A 202 -5.81 15.80 -12.73
CA LEU A 202 -5.86 16.99 -13.59
C LEU A 202 -4.48 17.64 -13.71
N LEU A 203 -3.77 17.80 -12.61
CA LEU A 203 -2.39 18.30 -12.62
C LEU A 203 -1.45 17.39 -13.41
N SER A 204 -1.64 16.07 -13.29
CA SER A 204 -0.88 15.07 -14.06
C SER A 204 -1.12 15.19 -15.56
N ASN A 205 -2.36 15.44 -15.99
CA ASN A 205 -2.68 15.72 -17.40
C ASN A 205 -1.96 16.99 -17.88
N SER A 206 -2.05 18.09 -17.13
CA SER A 206 -1.38 19.35 -17.48
C SER A 206 0.14 19.18 -17.63
N PHE A 207 0.77 18.41 -16.74
CA PHE A 207 2.19 18.11 -16.87
C PHE A 207 2.51 17.22 -18.06
N ALA A 208 1.66 16.24 -18.36
CA ALA A 208 1.82 15.39 -19.54
C ALA A 208 1.76 16.21 -20.84
N ASP A 209 0.80 17.13 -20.95
CA ASP A 209 0.64 18.02 -22.10
C ASP A 209 1.88 18.89 -22.29
N GLU A 210 2.39 19.51 -21.22
CA GLU A 210 3.63 20.31 -21.28
C GLU A 210 4.85 19.49 -21.74
N ILE A 211 4.96 18.22 -21.29
CA ILE A 211 6.05 17.31 -21.68
C ILE A 211 5.94 16.96 -23.17
N LEU A 212 4.72 16.68 -23.65
CA LEU A 212 4.44 16.30 -25.04
C LEU A 212 4.63 17.49 -26.01
N GLU A 213 4.24 18.71 -25.61
CA GLU A 213 4.48 19.94 -26.39
C GLU A 213 5.97 20.21 -26.55
N LYS A 214 6.75 20.15 -25.46
CA LYS A 214 8.22 20.32 -25.50
C LYS A 214 8.89 19.34 -26.45
N LYS A 215 8.43 18.09 -26.46
CA LYS A 215 8.93 17.04 -27.37
C LYS A 215 8.60 17.36 -28.83
N THR A 216 7.37 17.79 -29.11
CA THR A 216 6.95 18.20 -30.46
C THR A 216 7.79 19.36 -30.99
N PHE A 217 8.05 20.36 -30.14
CA PHE A 217 8.91 21.49 -30.50
C PHE A 217 10.33 21.04 -30.83
N LEU A 218 10.96 20.19 -30.01
CA LEU A 218 12.31 19.67 -30.26
C LEU A 218 12.41 18.86 -31.56
N ASN A 219 11.40 18.04 -31.87
CA ASN A 219 11.36 17.28 -33.12
C ASN A 219 11.24 18.21 -34.34
N THR A 220 10.39 19.24 -34.29
CA THR A 220 10.28 20.21 -35.40
C THR A 220 11.53 21.07 -35.58
N ALA A 221 12.26 21.39 -34.51
CA ALA A 221 13.51 22.14 -34.58
C ALA A 221 14.67 21.33 -35.20
N ASN A 222 14.71 20.02 -34.95
CA ASN A 222 15.72 19.12 -35.52
C ASN A 222 15.49 18.78 -37.00
N ILE A 223 14.25 18.88 -37.51
CA ILE A 223 13.93 18.69 -38.94
C ILE A 223 14.30 19.92 -39.79
N LYS A 224 14.48 21.09 -39.16
CA LYS A 224 14.84 22.35 -39.83
C LYS A 224 16.35 22.64 -39.89
N LYS A 225 17.21 21.67 -39.54
CA LYS A 225 18.67 21.72 -39.75
C LYS A 225 19.08 20.66 -40.75
#